data_AF-A0A4U0ESP3-F1
#
_entry.id   AF-A0A4U0ESP3-F1
#
_cell.length_a   1.000
_cell.length_b   1.000
_cell.length_c   1.000
_cell.angle_alpha   90.00
_cell.angle_beta   90.00
_cell.angle_gamma   90.00
#
_symmetry.space_group_name_H-M   'P 1'
#
loop_
_entity.id
_entity.type
_entity.pdbx_description
1 polymer ?
#
loop_
_entity_poly.entity_id
_entity_poly.type
_entity_poly.pdbx_seq_one_letter_code
_entity_poly.pdbx_strand_id
1 'polypeptide(L)'
;MVRLINKTSKKPQPLLILLVGIILLFFLGDVAKKIAQIFNFEFLLYTRYSKVIGLIAIITFIIYYRSYKKKYAKALIYCLIILSLTFLLSNIFLLNIDIKTNLIANFDYFVKACFLPLFLIPFFSINEDAIKKSLIVIQYIFWVNSLAIIVGYCLDIKFFKTYSGLRFGYMGLFDRSTYSSYLFIFIIIYYYFKYINSKQRKFALGLILAALISLLVGTKRIYFFLVLLGIFHFFHFKQYRNKYFWIGASLILIVLYVFKKNILLSLQGVFNVLISIYYEKGLLSAITSLRNDLLMKYIDTFINNNWGFLNYVFGGGFFHKIRPELAIIDSYLFFGVFGPLIYVFLYVKYIFNFKISNPVVKFLVVILIILSLSSSGIIFSAYFTVLIILFSSFFYFESIKETNIERKI
;
A
#
# COMPACT_ATOMS: atom_id res chain seq x y z
N MET A 1 -23.37 -6.30 1.26
CA MET A 1 -23.28 -5.60 -0.05
C MET A 1 -24.49 -5.83 -0.97
N VAL A 2 -25.44 -6.70 -0.63
CA VAL A 2 -26.39 -7.33 -1.60
C VAL A 2 -27.60 -6.48 -2.02
N ARG A 3 -27.77 -5.20 -1.64
CA ARG A 3 -29.02 -4.51 -2.03
C ARG A 3 -28.99 -3.08 -2.54
N LEU A 4 -27.89 -2.31 -2.51
CA LEU A 4 -28.02 -0.87 -2.74
C LEU A 4 -26.82 -0.23 -3.44
N ILE A 5 -26.58 -0.67 -4.67
CA ILE A 5 -25.99 0.20 -5.70
C ILE A 5 -27.10 0.42 -6.72
N ASN A 6 -27.81 1.55 -6.57
CA ASN A 6 -28.82 1.96 -7.54
C ASN A 6 -28.15 2.08 -8.90
N LYS A 7 -28.69 1.33 -9.87
CA LYS A 7 -28.13 1.20 -11.22
C LYS A 7 -28.38 2.43 -12.10
N THR A 8 -28.92 3.53 -11.57
CA THR A 8 -29.50 4.60 -12.39
C THR A 8 -29.42 6.03 -11.82
N SER A 9 -28.52 6.37 -10.88
CA SER A 9 -28.32 7.79 -10.55
C SER A 9 -27.23 8.41 -11.44
N LYS A 10 -27.64 9.04 -12.54
CA LYS A 10 -26.82 10.06 -13.22
C LYS A 10 -26.38 11.08 -12.15
N LYS A 11 -25.05 11.22 -12.01
CA LYS A 11 -24.27 12.08 -11.09
C LYS A 11 -23.85 11.47 -9.74
N PRO A 12 -22.57 11.06 -9.66
CA PRO A 12 -21.71 11.51 -8.57
C PRO A 12 -20.44 12.18 -9.15
N GLN A 13 -20.62 13.15 -10.07
CA GLN A 13 -19.52 14.00 -10.57
C GLN A 13 -18.68 14.60 -9.43
N PRO A 14 -19.27 15.07 -8.31
CA PRO A 14 -18.47 15.62 -7.19
C PRO A 14 -17.54 14.60 -6.55
N LEU A 15 -17.96 13.34 -6.40
CA LEU A 15 -17.12 12.29 -5.80
C LEU A 15 -15.96 11.91 -6.73
N LEU A 16 -16.20 11.85 -8.04
CA LEU A 16 -15.14 11.65 -9.02
C LEU A 16 -14.10 12.79 -8.95
N ILE A 17 -14.56 14.04 -8.93
CA ILE A 17 -13.69 15.22 -8.82
C ILE A 17 -12.86 15.15 -7.54
N LEU A 18 -13.49 14.83 -6.41
CA LEU A 18 -12.80 14.65 -5.13
C LEU A 18 -11.70 13.57 -5.23
N LEU A 19 -12.04 12.39 -5.77
CA LEU A 19 -11.11 11.27 -5.86
C LEU A 19 -9.92 11.58 -6.77
N VAL A 20 -10.18 12.07 -7.98
CA VAL A 20 -9.13 12.46 -8.92
C VAL A 20 -8.28 13.58 -8.33
N GLY A 21 -8.91 14.57 -7.71
CA GLY A 21 -8.24 15.67 -7.03
C GLY A 21 -7.30 15.17 -5.93
N ILE A 22 -7.75 14.26 -5.07
CA ILE A 22 -6.90 13.70 -4.00
C ILE A 22 -5.75 12.85 -4.56
N ILE A 23 -6.01 12.02 -5.57
CA ILE A 23 -4.96 11.20 -6.23
C ILE A 23 -3.85 12.11 -6.77
N LEU A 24 -4.23 13.15 -7.51
CA LEU A 24 -3.29 14.11 -8.09
C LEU A 24 -2.58 14.92 -7.00
N LEU A 25 -3.32 15.40 -6.00
CA LEU A 25 -2.76 16.16 -4.87
C LEU A 25 -1.71 15.35 -4.10
N PHE A 26 -1.96 14.08 -3.83
CA PHE A 26 -1.00 13.22 -3.14
C PHE A 26 0.23 12.94 -4.00
N PHE A 27 0.04 12.63 -5.29
CA PHE A 27 1.13 12.42 -6.22
C PHE A 27 2.01 13.67 -6.35
N LEU A 28 1.42 14.83 -6.64
CA LEU A 28 2.13 16.10 -6.76
C LEU A 28 2.81 16.51 -5.46
N GLY A 29 2.20 16.22 -4.30
CA GLY A 29 2.82 16.47 -3.00
C GLY A 29 4.10 15.65 -2.78
N ASP A 30 4.14 14.39 -3.23
CA ASP A 30 5.35 13.56 -3.19
C ASP A 30 6.41 14.07 -4.18
N VAL A 31 6.00 14.43 -5.40
CA VAL A 31 6.92 14.98 -6.42
C VAL A 31 7.54 16.29 -5.92
N ALA A 32 6.72 17.21 -5.40
CA ALA A 32 7.18 18.50 -4.87
C ALA A 32 8.16 18.32 -3.71
N LYS A 33 7.87 17.39 -2.79
CA LYS A 33 8.81 17.08 -1.70
C LYS A 33 10.14 16.55 -2.24
N LYS A 34 10.10 15.65 -3.22
CA LYS A 34 11.31 15.08 -3.81
C LYS A 34 12.16 16.15 -4.49
N ILE A 35 11.54 17.04 -5.25
CA ILE A 35 12.19 18.21 -5.85
C ILE A 35 12.84 19.05 -4.76
N ALA A 36 12.09 19.40 -3.72
CA ALA A 36 12.59 20.23 -2.62
C ALA A 36 13.79 19.60 -1.88
N GLN A 37 13.79 18.29 -1.65
CA GLN A 37 14.92 17.58 -1.05
C GLN A 37 16.18 17.65 -1.91
N ILE A 38 16.05 17.58 -3.23
CA ILE A 38 17.19 17.55 -4.15
C ILE A 38 17.79 18.94 -4.34
N PHE A 39 16.94 19.97 -4.40
CA PHE A 39 17.38 21.36 -4.47
C PHE A 39 17.68 21.97 -3.09
N ASN A 40 17.67 21.17 -2.02
CA ASN A 40 17.91 21.59 -0.64
C ASN A 40 17.07 22.79 -0.19
N PHE A 41 15.80 22.83 -0.58
CA PHE A 41 14.87 23.84 -0.08
C PHE A 41 14.60 23.63 1.41
N GLU A 42 14.47 24.73 2.16
CA GLU A 42 14.20 24.69 3.60
C GLU A 42 12.86 24.01 3.93
N PHE A 43 11.87 24.17 3.04
CA PHE A 43 10.55 23.62 3.24
C PHE A 43 10.42 22.21 2.63
N LEU A 44 10.25 21.19 3.47
CA LEU A 44 10.14 19.77 3.05
C LEU A 44 8.77 19.13 3.35
N LEU A 45 7.82 19.93 3.82
CA LEU A 45 6.54 19.46 4.37
C LEU A 45 5.43 19.26 3.33
N TYR A 46 5.71 19.35 2.03
CA TYR A 46 4.71 19.24 0.95
C TYR A 46 3.80 18.01 1.07
N THR A 47 4.37 16.83 1.37
CA THR A 47 3.58 15.59 1.57
C THR A 47 2.66 15.62 2.78
N ARG A 48 2.99 16.41 3.82
CA ARG A 48 2.14 16.57 5.00
C ARG A 48 0.96 17.48 4.64
N TYR A 49 1.23 18.62 3.98
CA TYR A 49 0.19 19.54 3.55
C TYR A 49 -0.77 18.92 2.54
N SER A 50 -0.27 18.17 1.55
CA SER A 50 -1.14 17.49 0.58
C SER A 50 -2.11 16.51 1.27
N LYS A 51 -1.65 15.81 2.31
CA LYS A 51 -2.49 14.91 3.12
C LYS A 51 -3.51 15.71 3.94
N VAL A 52 -3.09 16.76 4.65
CA VAL A 52 -4.00 17.60 5.44
C VAL A 52 -5.09 18.22 4.55
N ILE A 53 -4.72 18.78 3.40
CA ILE A 53 -5.67 19.35 2.43
C ILE A 53 -6.63 18.27 1.91
N GLY A 54 -6.11 17.08 1.57
CA GLY A 54 -6.93 15.95 1.17
C GLY A 54 -7.92 15.52 2.25
N LEU A 55 -7.50 15.51 3.52
CA LEU A 55 -8.35 15.21 4.67
C LEU A 55 -9.48 16.24 4.82
N ILE A 56 -9.15 17.54 4.76
CA ILE A 56 -10.13 18.64 4.82
C ILE A 56 -11.13 18.49 3.67
N ALA A 57 -10.67 18.22 2.46
CA ALA A 57 -11.55 18.02 1.30
C ALA A 57 -12.55 16.87 1.51
N ILE A 58 -12.10 15.75 2.10
CA ILE A 58 -12.98 14.61 2.43
C ILE A 58 -14.01 15.01 3.50
N ILE A 59 -13.57 15.68 4.57
CA ILE A 59 -14.47 16.10 5.66
C ILE A 59 -15.53 17.07 5.13
N THR A 60 -15.11 18.10 4.38
CA THR A 60 -16.02 19.05 3.74
C THR A 60 -17.01 18.35 2.82
N PHE A 61 -16.53 17.38 2.03
CA PHE A 61 -17.40 16.57 1.18
C PHE A 61 -18.44 15.78 1.98
N ILE A 62 -18.05 15.14 3.08
CA ILE A 62 -18.96 14.39 3.95
C ILE A 62 -20.00 15.31 4.59
N ILE A 63 -19.61 16.52 5.01
CA ILE A 63 -20.50 17.51 5.63
C ILE A 63 -21.54 18.02 4.62
N TYR A 64 -21.08 18.41 3.42
CA TYR A 64 -21.94 19.01 2.39
C TYR A 64 -22.86 17.97 1.75
N TYR A 65 -22.33 16.79 1.41
CA TYR A 65 -23.09 15.73 0.77
C TYR A 65 -23.69 14.74 1.79
N ARG A 66 -24.57 15.26 2.67
CA ARG A 66 -25.25 14.47 3.72
C ARG A 66 -25.99 13.23 3.18
N SER A 67 -26.39 13.24 1.91
CA SER A 67 -27.01 12.09 1.20
C SER A 67 -26.15 10.82 1.25
N TYR A 68 -24.83 10.95 1.42
CA TYR A 68 -23.93 9.80 1.53
C TYR A 68 -23.81 9.20 2.94
N LYS A 69 -24.53 9.74 3.95
CA LYS A 69 -24.65 9.16 5.30
C LYS A 69 -25.54 7.91 5.28
N LYS A 70 -25.02 6.80 4.75
CA LYS A 70 -25.68 5.48 4.82
C LYS A 70 -25.56 4.87 6.23
N LYS A 71 -26.33 3.81 6.49
CA LYS A 71 -26.27 2.95 7.71
C LYS A 71 -24.84 2.62 8.18
N TYR A 72 -23.88 2.53 7.27
CA TYR A 72 -22.48 2.19 7.55
C TYR A 72 -21.64 3.36 8.07
N ALA A 73 -22.03 4.62 7.83
CA ALA A 73 -21.30 5.79 8.32
C ALA A 73 -21.24 5.81 9.85
N LYS A 74 -22.29 5.34 10.54
CA LYS A 74 -22.34 5.26 12.00
C LYS A 74 -21.21 4.38 12.57
N ALA A 75 -20.97 3.20 11.98
CA ALA A 75 -19.90 2.31 12.40
C ALA A 75 -18.50 2.90 12.15
N LEU A 76 -18.30 3.58 11.01
CA LEU A 76 -17.04 4.25 10.70
C LEU A 76 -16.77 5.44 11.63
N ILE A 77 -17.82 6.21 11.98
CA ILE A 77 -17.73 7.28 12.97
C ILE A 77 -17.37 6.72 14.34
N TYR A 78 -17.96 5.59 14.76
CA TYR A 78 -17.54 4.94 16.01
C TYR A 78 -16.09 4.48 15.98
N CYS A 79 -15.60 3.93 14.85
CA CYS A 79 -14.18 3.60 14.70
C CYS A 79 -13.31 4.85 14.89
N LEU A 80 -13.68 5.99 14.30
CA LEU A 80 -12.96 7.25 14.46
C LEU A 80 -12.98 7.77 15.89
N ILE A 81 -14.13 7.68 16.57
CA ILE A 81 -14.26 8.09 17.98
C ILE A 81 -13.36 7.22 18.85
N ILE A 82 -13.39 5.88 18.68
CA ILE A 82 -12.54 4.97 19.46
C ILE A 82 -11.05 5.22 19.18
N LEU A 83 -10.65 5.40 17.91
CA LEU A 83 -9.26 5.75 17.57
C LEU A 83 -8.83 7.10 18.18
N SER A 84 -9.73 8.09 18.22
CA SER A 84 -9.46 9.40 18.83
C SER A 84 -9.33 9.29 20.34
N LEU A 85 -10.24 8.56 20.99
CA LEU A 85 -10.22 8.34 22.45
C LEU A 85 -8.98 7.55 22.87
N THR A 86 -8.66 6.47 22.17
CA THR A 86 -7.45 5.66 22.44
C THR A 86 -6.19 6.48 22.22
N PHE A 87 -6.13 7.32 21.17
CA PHE A 87 -5.01 8.25 20.98
C PHE A 87 -4.86 9.23 22.16
N LEU A 88 -5.94 9.86 22.63
CA LEU A 88 -5.87 10.78 23.77
C LEU A 88 -5.49 10.06 25.07
N LEU A 89 -6.16 8.95 25.39
CA LEU A 89 -5.90 8.14 26.58
C LEU A 89 -4.47 7.59 26.59
N SER A 90 -3.97 7.12 25.44
CA SER A 90 -2.60 6.62 25.32
C SER A 90 -1.57 7.67 25.72
N ASN A 91 -1.81 8.95 25.41
CA ASN A 91 -0.89 10.03 25.77
C ASN A 91 -1.04 10.47 27.23
N ILE A 92 -2.25 10.40 27.80
CA ILE A 92 -2.50 10.73 29.21
C ILE A 92 -1.82 9.72 30.14
N PHE A 93 -1.80 8.43 29.77
CA PHE A 93 -1.24 7.38 30.62
C PHE A 93 0.27 7.17 30.48
N LEU A 94 0.94 7.84 29.53
CA LEU A 94 2.40 7.76 29.42
C LEU A 94 3.08 8.35 30.65
N LEU A 95 4.04 7.60 31.18
CA LEU A 95 4.91 8.04 32.26
C LEU A 95 6.10 8.81 31.68
N ASN A 96 6.62 9.79 32.43
CA ASN A 96 7.89 10.49 32.13
C ASN A 96 7.96 11.23 30.78
N ILE A 97 6.81 11.53 30.17
CA ILE A 97 6.73 12.22 28.88
C ILE A 97 5.77 13.40 28.98
N ASP A 98 6.19 14.55 28.46
CA ASP A 98 5.30 15.70 28.30
C ASP A 98 4.18 15.40 27.29
N ILE A 99 2.94 15.44 27.78
CA ILE A 99 1.73 15.09 27.04
C ILE A 99 1.58 15.98 25.79
N LYS A 100 1.77 17.30 25.94
CA LYS A 100 1.56 18.26 24.86
C LYS A 100 2.54 18.02 23.72
N THR A 101 3.81 17.86 24.04
CA THR A 101 4.88 17.60 23.06
C THR A 101 4.63 16.29 22.35
N ASN A 102 4.25 15.23 23.07
CA ASN A 102 4.02 13.92 22.45
C ASN A 102 2.78 13.88 21.56
N LEU A 103 1.69 14.56 21.96
CA LEU A 103 0.48 14.69 21.16
C LEU A 103 0.79 15.37 19.82
N ILE A 104 1.49 16.51 19.84
CA ILE A 104 1.85 17.26 18.64
C ILE A 104 2.76 16.42 17.74
N ALA A 105 3.77 15.76 18.32
CA ALA A 105 4.73 14.96 17.56
C ALA A 105 4.09 13.75 16.88
N ASN A 106 3.08 13.14 17.51
CA ASN A 106 2.38 11.97 16.97
C ASN A 106 1.13 12.30 16.14
N PHE A 107 0.71 13.57 16.09
CA PHE A 107 -0.52 13.97 15.41
C PHE A 107 -0.52 13.59 13.91
N ASP A 108 0.62 13.67 13.24
CA ASP A 108 0.77 13.25 11.83
C ASP A 108 0.47 11.75 11.63
N TYR A 109 0.80 10.90 12.59
CA TYR A 109 0.48 9.47 12.55
C TYR A 109 -0.98 9.19 12.86
N PHE A 110 -1.55 9.92 13.83
CA PHE A 110 -2.98 9.86 14.13
C PHE A 110 -3.82 10.26 12.90
N VAL A 111 -3.48 11.36 12.24
CA VAL A 111 -4.15 11.81 11.01
C VAL A 111 -4.05 10.72 9.92
N LYS A 112 -2.85 10.14 9.72
CA LYS A 112 -2.64 9.03 8.77
C LYS A 112 -3.53 7.82 9.06
N ALA A 113 -3.67 7.45 10.33
CA ALA A 113 -4.52 6.37 10.78
C ALA A 113 -6.02 6.63 10.49
N CYS A 114 -6.48 7.87 10.67
CA CYS A 114 -7.87 8.25 10.41
C CYS A 114 -8.26 8.23 8.92
N PHE A 115 -7.31 8.18 7.98
CA PHE A 115 -7.62 8.22 6.54
C PHE A 115 -8.53 7.08 6.11
N LEU A 116 -8.23 5.82 6.50
CA LEU A 116 -9.01 4.66 6.04
C LEU A 116 -10.50 4.77 6.39
N PRO A 117 -10.90 4.92 7.67
CA PRO A 117 -12.31 5.06 8.00
C PRO A 117 -12.94 6.33 7.40
N LEU A 118 -12.23 7.45 7.29
CA LEU A 118 -12.77 8.67 6.66
C LEU A 118 -13.03 8.48 5.16
N PHE A 119 -12.09 7.86 4.44
CA PHE A 119 -12.22 7.61 3.01
C PHE A 119 -13.36 6.64 2.70
N LEU A 120 -13.60 5.65 3.56
CA LEU A 120 -14.66 4.66 3.36
C LEU A 120 -16.08 5.27 3.39
N ILE A 121 -16.29 6.39 4.10
CA ILE A 121 -17.61 7.06 4.21
C ILE A 121 -18.15 7.48 2.84
N PRO A 122 -17.51 8.39 2.08
CA PRO A 122 -18.00 8.80 0.77
C PRO A 122 -17.92 7.65 -0.24
N PHE A 123 -17.03 6.69 -0.02
CA PHE A 123 -16.76 5.63 -0.97
C PHE A 123 -17.88 4.59 -1.09
N PHE A 124 -18.74 4.40 -0.09
CA PHE A 124 -19.92 3.52 -0.21
C PHE A 124 -20.95 3.97 -1.25
N SER A 125 -20.74 5.13 -1.85
CA SER A 125 -21.62 5.70 -2.85
C SER A 125 -20.92 5.96 -4.17
N ILE A 126 -19.71 5.41 -4.33
CA ILE A 126 -18.99 5.46 -5.60
C ILE A 126 -19.70 4.59 -6.63
N ASN A 127 -19.77 5.09 -7.86
CA ASN A 127 -20.27 4.32 -9.00
C ASN A 127 -19.10 3.76 -9.84
N GLU A 128 -19.42 2.80 -10.69
CA GLU A 128 -18.45 2.13 -11.55
C GLU A 128 -17.68 3.11 -12.46
N ASP A 129 -18.37 4.12 -13.00
CA ASP A 129 -17.78 5.12 -13.88
C ASP A 129 -16.73 5.97 -13.17
N ALA A 130 -16.98 6.38 -11.92
CA ALA A 130 -16.02 7.15 -11.15
C ALA A 130 -14.76 6.33 -10.85
N ILE A 131 -14.91 5.03 -10.56
CA ILE A 131 -13.78 4.12 -10.36
C ILE A 131 -12.97 3.98 -11.64
N LYS A 132 -13.62 3.69 -12.77
CA LYS A 132 -12.94 3.54 -14.07
C LYS A 132 -12.14 4.78 -14.42
N LYS A 133 -12.74 5.98 -14.29
CA LYS A 133 -12.05 7.25 -14.55
C LYS A 133 -10.89 7.50 -13.59
N SER A 134 -11.06 7.20 -12.29
CA SER A 134 -9.98 7.31 -11.31
C SER A 134 -8.83 6.33 -11.58
N LEU A 135 -9.13 5.11 -12.02
CA LEU A 135 -8.13 4.11 -12.42
C LEU A 135 -7.37 4.51 -13.68
N ILE A 136 -7.99 5.25 -14.60
CA ILE A 136 -7.29 5.81 -15.76
C ILE A 136 -6.23 6.81 -15.29
N VAL A 137 -6.56 7.68 -14.34
CA VAL A 137 -5.58 8.63 -13.75
C VAL A 137 -4.44 7.90 -13.06
N ILE A 138 -4.72 6.83 -12.30
CA ILE A 138 -3.69 5.99 -11.67
C ILE A 138 -2.79 5.33 -12.73
N GLN A 139 -3.36 4.84 -13.84
CA GLN A 139 -2.58 4.28 -14.95
C GLN A 139 -1.70 5.34 -15.61
N TYR A 140 -2.17 6.56 -15.81
CA TYR A 140 -1.33 7.65 -16.31
C TYR A 140 -0.17 7.96 -15.37
N ILE A 141 -0.44 8.10 -14.07
CA ILE A 141 0.61 8.29 -13.05
C ILE A 141 1.63 7.15 -13.11
N PHE A 142 1.14 5.91 -13.22
CA PHE A 142 1.99 4.72 -13.36
C PHE A 142 2.90 4.79 -14.58
N TRP A 143 2.38 5.11 -15.76
CA TRP A 143 3.18 5.17 -16.99
C TRP A 143 4.17 6.32 -16.99
N VAL A 144 3.77 7.50 -16.49
CA VAL A 144 4.68 8.64 -16.29
C VAL A 144 5.81 8.27 -15.32
N ASN A 145 5.48 7.63 -14.20
CA ASN A 145 6.49 7.17 -13.24
C ASN A 145 7.39 6.06 -13.81
N SER A 146 6.83 5.18 -14.63
CA SER A 146 7.59 4.11 -15.30
C SER A 146 8.59 4.67 -16.31
N LEU A 147 8.21 5.69 -17.08
CA LEU A 147 9.12 6.42 -17.96
C LEU A 147 10.27 7.03 -17.15
N ALA A 148 9.96 7.70 -16.04
CA ALA A 148 10.97 8.27 -15.14
C ALA A 148 11.94 7.22 -14.57
N ILE A 149 11.45 6.01 -14.24
CA ILE A 149 12.28 4.89 -13.79
C ILE A 149 13.24 4.44 -14.90
N ILE A 150 12.74 4.27 -16.13
CA ILE A 150 13.56 3.85 -17.27
C ILE A 150 14.62 4.92 -17.58
N VAL A 151 14.22 6.19 -17.68
CA VAL A 151 15.14 7.31 -17.93
C VAL A 151 16.18 7.39 -16.81
N GLY A 152 15.77 7.24 -15.56
CA GLY A 152 16.67 7.18 -14.42
C GLY A 152 17.68 6.06 -14.51
N TYR A 153 17.23 4.86 -14.87
CA TYR A 153 18.11 3.70 -15.03
C TYR A 153 19.11 3.87 -16.18
N CYS A 154 18.64 4.31 -17.35
CA CYS A 154 19.48 4.46 -18.55
C CYS A 154 20.51 5.60 -18.43
N LEU A 155 20.16 6.69 -17.75
CA LEU A 155 21.00 7.88 -17.63
C LEU A 155 21.64 8.04 -16.23
N ASP A 156 21.49 7.05 -15.35
CA ASP A 156 21.95 7.05 -13.95
C ASP A 156 21.54 8.30 -13.14
N ILE A 157 20.36 8.88 -13.43
CA ILE A 157 19.94 10.15 -12.82
C ILE A 157 19.62 9.93 -11.33
N LYS A 158 20.43 10.56 -10.46
CA LYS A 158 20.27 10.51 -9.00
C LYS A 158 18.85 10.89 -8.54
N PHE A 159 18.19 11.81 -9.24
CA PHE A 159 16.81 12.21 -8.95
C PHE A 159 15.83 11.02 -8.95
N PHE A 160 16.01 10.02 -9.81
CA PHE A 160 15.09 8.89 -9.90
C PHE A 160 15.49 7.68 -9.04
N LYS A 161 16.66 7.70 -8.39
CA LYS A 161 17.17 6.58 -7.57
C LYS A 161 16.32 6.37 -6.30
N THR A 162 16.22 5.10 -5.90
CA THR A 162 15.54 4.66 -4.67
C THR A 162 16.39 4.87 -3.43
N TYR A 163 17.69 4.63 -3.53
CA TYR A 163 18.62 4.62 -2.41
C TYR A 163 19.75 5.61 -2.65
N SER A 164 20.23 6.22 -1.57
CA SER A 164 21.54 6.88 -1.56
C SER A 164 22.64 5.82 -1.43
N GLY A 165 23.68 5.92 -2.27
CA GLY A 165 24.83 5.01 -2.26
C GLY A 165 24.76 3.87 -3.27
N LEU A 166 25.34 2.71 -2.93
CA LEU A 166 25.58 1.58 -3.84
C LEU A 166 24.38 0.66 -4.06
N ARG A 167 23.25 0.90 -3.40
CA ARG A 167 22.07 0.02 -3.52
C ARG A 167 21.33 0.30 -4.83
N PHE A 168 21.10 -0.76 -5.59
CA PHE A 168 20.33 -0.70 -6.83
C PHE A 168 18.84 -0.38 -6.59
N GLY A 169 18.28 0.49 -7.41
CA GLY A 169 16.84 0.72 -7.50
C GLY A 169 16.47 2.14 -7.94
N TYR A 170 15.35 2.26 -8.64
CA TYR A 170 14.80 3.51 -9.15
C TYR A 170 13.31 3.64 -8.79
N MET A 171 12.96 4.61 -7.96
CA MET A 171 11.57 4.82 -7.53
C MET A 171 10.80 5.81 -8.40
N GLY A 172 11.46 6.41 -9.40
CA GLY A 172 10.86 7.36 -10.32
C GLY A 172 10.58 8.69 -9.65
N LEU A 173 9.39 9.25 -9.87
CA LEU A 173 8.95 10.55 -9.36
C LEU A 173 8.53 10.52 -7.88
N PHE A 174 8.22 9.35 -7.33
CA PHE A 174 7.87 9.25 -5.91
C PHE A 174 9.07 9.51 -4.99
N ASP A 175 8.80 10.20 -3.88
CA ASP A 175 9.74 10.43 -2.77
C ASP A 175 10.05 9.12 -2.01
N ARG A 176 9.10 8.20 -1.95
CA ARG A 176 9.22 6.94 -1.19
C ARG A 176 9.03 5.73 -2.08
N SER A 177 9.98 4.80 -2.01
CA SER A 177 9.93 3.53 -2.74
C SER A 177 8.70 2.70 -2.40
N THR A 178 8.21 2.76 -1.16
CA THR A 178 6.96 2.12 -0.74
C THR A 178 5.77 2.47 -1.65
N TYR A 179 5.65 3.73 -2.07
CA TYR A 179 4.51 4.17 -2.89
C TYR A 179 4.64 3.65 -4.32
N SER A 180 5.84 3.72 -4.88
CA SER A 180 6.15 3.10 -6.17
C SER A 180 5.86 1.59 -6.13
N SER A 181 6.37 0.86 -5.13
CA SER A 181 6.15 -0.58 -4.98
C SER A 181 4.68 -0.95 -4.98
N TYR A 182 3.86 -0.28 -4.17
CA TYR A 182 2.43 -0.58 -4.12
C TYR A 182 1.70 -0.23 -5.42
N LEU A 183 2.03 0.90 -6.05
CA LEU A 183 1.46 1.26 -7.35
C LEU A 183 1.74 0.17 -8.39
N PHE A 184 3.00 -0.29 -8.49
CA PHE A 184 3.37 -1.39 -9.39
C PHE A 184 2.62 -2.68 -9.06
N ILE A 185 2.56 -3.08 -7.79
CA ILE A 185 1.83 -4.27 -7.35
C ILE A 185 0.37 -4.20 -7.80
N PHE A 186 -0.34 -3.10 -7.52
CA PHE A 186 -1.74 -2.96 -7.90
C PHE A 186 -1.96 -2.92 -9.42
N ILE A 187 -1.07 -2.30 -10.19
CA ILE A 187 -1.17 -2.25 -11.65
C ILE A 187 -0.88 -3.62 -12.29
N ILE A 188 0.12 -4.35 -11.79
CA ILE A 188 0.41 -5.72 -12.23
C ILE A 188 -0.81 -6.61 -11.97
N ILE A 189 -1.38 -6.51 -10.77
CA ILE A 189 -2.61 -7.20 -10.37
C ILE A 189 -3.77 -6.88 -11.31
N TYR A 190 -3.96 -5.60 -11.65
CA TYR A 190 -4.99 -5.15 -12.57
C TYR A 190 -4.84 -5.74 -13.97
N TYR A 191 -3.64 -5.66 -14.55
CA TYR A 191 -3.37 -6.22 -15.87
C TYR A 191 -3.48 -7.74 -15.85
N TYR A 192 -3.03 -8.40 -14.79
CA TYR A 192 -3.16 -9.84 -14.60
C TYR A 192 -4.63 -10.28 -14.58
N PHE A 193 -5.46 -9.63 -13.77
CA PHE A 193 -6.89 -9.91 -13.70
C PHE A 193 -7.59 -9.69 -15.05
N LYS A 194 -7.36 -8.53 -15.69
CA LYS A 194 -7.94 -8.25 -17.01
C LYS A 194 -7.46 -9.23 -18.08
N TYR A 195 -6.20 -9.62 -18.06
CA TYR A 195 -5.66 -10.61 -18.99
C TYR A 195 -6.29 -11.98 -18.80
N ILE A 196 -6.42 -12.46 -17.56
CA ILE A 196 -7.04 -13.77 -17.30
C ILE A 196 -8.47 -13.82 -17.81
N ASN A 197 -9.25 -12.77 -17.55
CA ASN A 197 -10.67 -12.74 -17.87
C ASN A 197 -10.97 -12.44 -19.34
N SER A 198 -10.16 -11.61 -20.02
CA SER A 198 -10.44 -11.19 -21.39
C SER A 198 -9.53 -11.81 -22.46
N LYS A 199 -8.37 -12.37 -22.05
CA LYS A 199 -7.31 -12.90 -22.92
C LYS A 199 -6.80 -11.91 -23.98
N GLN A 200 -7.06 -10.62 -23.84
CA GLN A 200 -6.62 -9.61 -24.82
C GLN A 200 -5.11 -9.34 -24.71
N ARG A 201 -4.43 -9.34 -25.88
CA ARG A 201 -2.97 -9.13 -25.99
C ARG A 201 -2.48 -7.85 -25.32
N LYS A 202 -3.24 -6.75 -25.40
CA LYS A 202 -2.87 -5.46 -24.78
C LYS A 202 -2.65 -5.56 -23.26
N PHE A 203 -3.43 -6.38 -22.56
CA PHE A 203 -3.29 -6.57 -21.12
C PHE A 203 -2.12 -7.49 -20.78
N ALA A 204 -1.80 -8.47 -21.63
CA ALA A 204 -0.59 -9.27 -21.50
C ALA A 204 0.67 -8.40 -21.66
N LEU A 205 0.69 -7.53 -22.67
CA LEU A 205 1.80 -6.59 -22.87
C LEU A 205 1.95 -5.63 -21.70
N GLY A 206 0.84 -5.04 -21.23
CA GLY A 206 0.84 -4.19 -20.03
C GLY A 206 1.36 -4.90 -18.79
N LEU A 207 0.97 -6.17 -18.58
CA LEU A 207 1.45 -7.01 -17.49
C LEU A 207 2.97 -7.24 -17.56
N ILE A 208 3.48 -7.63 -18.73
CA ILE A 208 4.91 -7.93 -18.94
C ILE A 208 5.73 -6.66 -18.72
N LEU A 209 5.34 -5.53 -19.34
CA LEU A 209 6.03 -4.25 -19.17
C LEU A 209 6.03 -3.80 -17.71
N ALA A 210 4.89 -3.86 -17.04
CA ALA A 210 4.80 -3.49 -15.63
C ALA A 210 5.67 -4.39 -14.74
N ALA A 211 5.69 -5.69 -14.99
CA ALA A 211 6.54 -6.63 -14.25
C ALA A 211 8.03 -6.35 -14.48
N LEU A 212 8.47 -6.16 -15.72
CA LEU A 212 9.87 -5.87 -16.05
C LEU A 212 10.35 -4.55 -15.43
N ILE A 213 9.57 -3.46 -15.58
CA ILE A 213 9.92 -2.16 -15.01
C ILE A 213 9.90 -2.21 -13.48
N SER A 214 9.01 -3.00 -12.88
CA SER A 214 8.96 -3.15 -11.41
C SER A 214 10.27 -3.72 -10.84
N LEU A 215 11.01 -4.54 -11.60
CA LEU A 215 12.31 -5.06 -11.17
C LEU A 215 13.33 -3.94 -10.98
N LEU A 216 13.24 -2.87 -11.78
CA LEU A 216 14.12 -1.70 -11.67
C LEU A 216 13.86 -0.87 -10.40
N VAL A 217 12.72 -1.06 -9.73
CA VAL A 217 12.42 -0.34 -8.47
C VAL A 217 13.34 -0.78 -7.34
N GLY A 218 13.86 -2.01 -7.39
CA GLY A 218 14.89 -2.48 -6.47
C GLY A 218 14.40 -2.83 -5.06
N THR A 219 13.10 -3.08 -4.86
CA THR A 219 12.54 -3.36 -3.53
C THR A 219 12.23 -4.83 -3.32
N LYS A 220 12.63 -5.38 -2.16
CA LYS A 220 12.33 -6.77 -1.75
C LYS A 220 10.83 -7.12 -1.88
N ARG A 221 9.95 -6.15 -1.64
CA ARG A 221 8.50 -6.31 -1.72
C ARG A 221 8.01 -6.65 -3.13
N ILE A 222 8.54 -6.00 -4.17
CA ILE A 222 8.17 -6.32 -5.56
C ILE A 222 8.66 -7.71 -5.93
N TYR A 223 9.92 -8.04 -5.61
CA TYR A 223 10.48 -9.36 -5.91
C TYR A 223 9.67 -10.48 -5.26
N PHE A 224 9.37 -10.32 -3.97
CA PHE A 224 8.55 -11.27 -3.24
C PHE A 224 7.12 -11.38 -3.82
N PHE A 225 6.50 -10.25 -4.17
CA PHE A 225 5.19 -10.23 -4.82
C PHE A 225 5.19 -10.98 -6.15
N LEU A 226 6.18 -10.76 -7.02
CA LEU A 226 6.27 -11.42 -8.32
C LEU A 226 6.47 -12.93 -8.19
N VAL A 227 7.29 -13.37 -7.23
CA VAL A 227 7.47 -14.80 -6.92
C VAL A 227 6.14 -15.42 -6.50
N LEU A 228 5.43 -14.81 -5.57
CA LEU A 228 4.12 -15.31 -5.13
C LEU A 228 3.08 -15.30 -6.26
N LEU A 229 3.07 -14.28 -7.12
CA LEU A 229 2.20 -14.22 -8.29
C LEU A 229 2.52 -15.35 -9.28
N GLY A 230 3.80 -15.64 -9.50
CA GLY A 230 4.26 -16.77 -10.32
C GLY A 230 3.83 -18.11 -9.75
N ILE A 231 4.03 -18.33 -8.45
CA ILE A 231 3.57 -19.53 -7.72
C ILE A 231 2.06 -19.69 -7.87
N PHE A 232 1.29 -18.63 -7.62
CA PHE A 232 -0.15 -18.65 -7.77
C PHE A 232 -0.56 -19.02 -9.21
N HIS A 233 0.03 -18.37 -10.21
CA HIS A 233 -0.25 -18.66 -11.62
C HIS A 233 0.06 -20.12 -11.96
N PHE A 234 1.21 -20.63 -11.52
CA PHE A 234 1.67 -21.99 -11.75
C PHE A 234 0.69 -23.04 -11.21
N PHE A 235 0.23 -22.88 -9.96
CA PHE A 235 -0.72 -23.81 -9.36
C PHE A 235 -2.15 -23.62 -9.87
N HIS A 236 -2.61 -22.38 -10.00
CA HIS A 236 -3.99 -22.06 -10.38
C HIS A 236 -4.32 -22.57 -11.80
N PHE A 237 -3.40 -22.40 -12.75
CA PHE A 237 -3.57 -22.90 -14.12
C PHE A 237 -3.00 -24.31 -14.36
N LYS A 238 -2.61 -25.02 -13.28
CA LYS A 238 -2.03 -26.37 -13.33
C LYS A 238 -0.86 -26.48 -14.30
N GLN A 239 -0.03 -25.45 -14.36
CA GLN A 239 1.06 -25.34 -15.32
C GLN A 239 2.12 -26.43 -15.15
N TYR A 240 2.18 -27.06 -13.96
CA TYR A 240 2.97 -28.27 -13.69
C TYR A 240 2.64 -29.46 -14.62
N ARG A 241 1.44 -29.49 -15.22
CA ARG A 241 1.05 -30.51 -16.22
C ARG A 241 1.41 -30.12 -17.65
N ASN A 242 1.80 -28.88 -17.89
CA ASN A 242 2.05 -28.36 -19.23
C ASN A 242 3.51 -28.62 -19.65
N LYS A 243 3.73 -29.48 -20.65
CA LYS A 243 5.07 -29.79 -21.17
C LYS A 243 5.86 -28.56 -21.63
N TYR A 244 5.18 -27.57 -22.24
CA TYR A 244 5.83 -26.36 -22.74
C TYR A 244 6.36 -25.48 -21.61
N PHE A 245 5.74 -25.52 -20.44
CA PHE A 245 6.26 -24.83 -19.27
C PHE A 245 7.59 -25.44 -18.83
N TRP A 246 7.69 -26.76 -18.75
CA TRP A 246 8.93 -27.44 -18.38
C TRP A 246 10.05 -27.22 -19.40
N ILE A 247 9.73 -27.23 -20.69
CA ILE A 247 10.70 -26.87 -21.74
C ILE A 247 11.23 -25.44 -21.51
N GLY A 248 10.33 -24.47 -21.30
CA GLY A 248 10.72 -23.09 -21.02
C GLY A 248 11.51 -22.93 -19.71
N ALA A 249 11.10 -23.63 -18.64
CA ALA A 249 11.79 -23.61 -17.36
C ALA A 249 13.19 -24.21 -17.45
N SER A 250 13.35 -25.33 -18.15
CA SER A 250 14.66 -25.93 -18.43
C SER A 250 15.56 -24.99 -19.23
N LEU A 251 15.01 -24.30 -20.24
CA LEU A 251 15.77 -23.32 -21.02
C LEU A 251 16.21 -22.13 -20.15
N ILE A 252 15.34 -21.62 -19.27
CA ILE A 252 15.70 -20.58 -18.30
C ILE A 252 16.80 -21.08 -17.35
N LEU A 253 16.70 -22.30 -16.84
CA LEU A 253 17.72 -22.88 -15.96
C LEU A 253 19.07 -23.04 -16.67
N ILE A 254 19.09 -23.43 -17.94
CA ILE A 254 20.31 -23.48 -18.76
C ILE A 254 20.92 -22.08 -18.89
N VAL A 255 20.11 -21.06 -19.21
CA VAL A 255 20.59 -19.67 -19.28
C VAL A 255 21.14 -19.22 -17.93
N LEU A 256 20.43 -19.45 -16.83
CA LEU A 256 20.90 -19.13 -15.48
C LEU A 256 22.22 -19.83 -15.14
N TYR A 257 22.38 -21.08 -15.57
CA TYR A 257 23.61 -21.85 -15.35
C TYR A 257 24.78 -21.32 -16.19
N VAL A 258 24.56 -21.04 -17.48
CA VAL A 258 25.58 -20.49 -18.40
C VAL A 258 26.06 -19.12 -17.90
N PHE A 259 25.14 -18.26 -17.45
CA PHE A 259 25.46 -16.93 -16.95
C PHE A 259 25.68 -16.88 -15.44
N LYS A 260 25.85 -18.02 -14.75
CA LYS A 260 25.88 -18.08 -13.27
C LYS A 260 26.89 -17.12 -12.65
N LYS A 261 28.09 -17.00 -13.23
CA LYS A 261 29.16 -16.14 -12.70
C LYS A 261 28.77 -14.67 -12.77
N ASN A 262 28.28 -14.22 -13.93
CA ASN A 262 27.87 -12.83 -14.14
C ASN A 262 26.64 -12.49 -13.28
N ILE A 263 25.70 -13.43 -13.18
CA ILE A 263 24.51 -13.28 -12.32
C ILE A 263 24.94 -13.19 -10.86
N LEU A 264 25.83 -14.06 -10.37
CA LEU A 264 26.31 -14.03 -8.99
C LEU A 264 27.01 -12.71 -8.66
N LEU A 265 27.89 -12.21 -9.53
CA LEU A 265 28.54 -10.91 -9.36
C LEU A 265 27.52 -9.76 -9.30
N SER A 266 26.52 -9.78 -10.19
CA SER A 266 25.44 -8.78 -10.18
C SER A 266 24.56 -8.89 -8.92
N LEU A 267 24.23 -10.11 -8.49
CA LEU A 267 23.42 -10.37 -7.31
C LEU A 267 24.15 -9.98 -6.03
N GLN A 268 25.46 -10.20 -5.94
CA GLN A 268 26.27 -9.68 -4.84
C GLN A 268 26.11 -8.16 -4.75
N GLY A 269 26.31 -7.41 -5.85
CA GLY A 269 26.07 -5.96 -5.84
C GLY A 269 24.68 -5.53 -5.34
N VAL A 270 23.62 -6.23 -5.76
CA VAL A 270 22.23 -5.91 -5.38
C VAL A 270 21.89 -6.34 -3.94
N PHE A 271 22.39 -7.49 -3.49
CA PHE A 271 22.04 -8.12 -2.21
C PHE A 271 23.13 -7.99 -1.15
N ASN A 272 24.25 -7.33 -1.41
CA ASN A 272 25.38 -7.16 -0.47
C ASN A 272 24.90 -6.69 0.91
N VAL A 273 23.95 -5.75 0.93
CA VAL A 273 23.35 -5.25 2.17
C VAL A 273 22.52 -6.31 2.90
N LEU A 274 21.76 -7.13 2.16
CA LEU A 274 20.98 -8.21 2.77
C LEU A 274 21.93 -9.27 3.35
N ILE A 275 22.99 -9.59 2.62
CA ILE A 275 24.04 -10.53 3.01
C ILE A 275 24.79 -10.01 4.24
N SER A 276 25.15 -8.73 4.27
CA SER A 276 25.84 -8.14 5.43
C SER A 276 24.96 -8.19 6.67
N ILE A 277 23.68 -7.81 6.57
CA ILE A 277 22.73 -7.91 7.69
C ILE A 277 22.56 -9.37 8.14
N TYR A 278 22.54 -10.32 7.21
CA TYR A 278 22.45 -11.74 7.53
C TYR A 278 23.64 -12.20 8.37
N TYR A 279 24.87 -11.84 7.98
CA TYR A 279 26.06 -12.22 8.72
C TYR A 279 26.19 -11.49 10.06
N GLU A 280 25.79 -10.22 10.13
CA GLU A 280 25.89 -9.43 11.37
C GLU A 280 24.79 -9.73 12.39
N LYS A 281 23.56 -10.00 11.93
CA LYS A 281 22.36 -10.04 12.79
C LYS A 281 21.45 -11.25 12.58
N GLY A 282 21.82 -12.14 11.65
CA GLY A 282 21.08 -13.36 11.37
C GLY A 282 19.90 -13.20 10.40
N LEU A 283 19.27 -14.33 10.14
CA LEU A 283 18.24 -14.50 9.10
C LEU A 283 17.01 -13.63 9.33
N LEU A 284 16.51 -13.58 10.57
CA LEU A 284 15.28 -12.85 10.88
C LEU A 284 15.43 -11.35 10.59
N SER A 285 16.56 -10.76 10.96
CA SER A 285 16.84 -9.34 10.70
C SER A 285 17.10 -9.06 9.22
N ALA A 286 17.70 -9.99 8.47
CA ALA A 286 17.85 -9.86 7.03
C ALA A 286 16.51 -9.89 6.26
N ILE A 287 15.61 -10.81 6.64
CA ILE A 287 14.26 -10.96 6.05
C ILE A 287 13.40 -9.75 6.41
N THR A 288 13.31 -9.42 7.70
CA THR A 288 12.49 -8.30 8.18
C THR A 288 13.08 -6.93 7.84
N SER A 289 14.32 -6.89 7.35
CA SER A 289 15.10 -5.68 7.07
C SER A 289 15.25 -4.81 8.32
N LEU A 290 15.78 -5.41 9.39
CA LEU A 290 16.07 -4.81 10.70
C LEU A 290 14.83 -4.39 11.51
N ARG A 291 13.60 -4.69 11.05
CA ARG A 291 12.37 -4.32 11.77
C ARG A 291 12.22 -5.04 13.11
N ASN A 292 12.71 -6.27 13.21
CA ASN A 292 12.78 -6.96 14.49
C ASN A 292 13.68 -6.21 15.49
N ASP A 293 14.86 -5.79 15.06
CA ASP A 293 15.78 -5.01 15.91
C ASP A 293 15.19 -3.65 16.29
N LEU A 294 14.47 -2.99 15.36
CA LEU A 294 13.77 -1.74 15.64
C LEU A 294 12.64 -1.92 16.66
N LEU A 295 11.95 -3.07 16.63
CA LEU A 295 10.95 -3.43 17.61
C LEU A 295 11.57 -3.63 19.00
N MET A 296 12.64 -4.42 19.09
CA MET A 296 13.36 -4.64 20.35
C MET A 296 13.89 -3.31 20.91
N LYS A 297 14.54 -2.50 20.06
CA LYS A 297 15.00 -1.16 20.44
C LYS A 297 13.85 -0.28 20.93
N TYR A 298 12.68 -0.33 20.29
CA TYR A 298 11.51 0.43 20.74
C TYR A 298 11.03 -0.04 22.11
N ILE A 299 10.99 -1.36 22.36
CA ILE A 299 10.61 -1.92 23.66
C ILE A 299 11.57 -1.43 24.75
N ASP A 300 12.88 -1.60 24.52
CA ASP A 300 13.91 -1.30 25.51
C ASP A 300 14.00 0.19 25.83
N THR A 301 13.95 1.04 24.80
CA THR A 301 14.14 2.49 24.97
C THR A 301 12.87 3.22 25.38
N PHE A 302 11.71 2.73 24.95
CA PHE A 302 10.44 3.44 25.12
C PHE A 302 9.45 2.73 26.03
N ILE A 303 9.09 1.48 25.74
CA ILE A 303 8.02 0.79 26.48
C ILE A 303 8.43 0.62 27.94
N ASN A 304 9.61 0.07 28.20
CA ASN A 304 10.06 -0.26 29.56
C ASN A 304 10.13 0.96 30.49
N ASN A 305 10.34 2.16 29.93
CA ASN A 305 10.54 3.38 30.71
C ASN A 305 9.30 4.27 30.83
N ASN A 306 8.32 4.12 29.92
CA ASN A 306 7.23 5.09 29.77
C ASN A 306 5.83 4.46 29.78
N TRP A 307 5.70 3.14 29.67
CA TRP A 307 4.39 2.49 29.69
C TRP A 307 3.98 2.10 31.11
N GLY A 308 2.83 2.60 31.55
CA GLY A 308 2.09 2.02 32.67
C GLY A 308 1.23 0.84 32.23
N PHE A 309 0.57 0.18 33.18
CA PHE A 309 -0.33 -0.96 32.91
C PHE A 309 -1.40 -0.62 31.86
N LEU A 310 -1.98 0.58 31.93
CA LEU A 310 -3.02 1.02 31.00
C LEU A 310 -2.52 1.23 29.56
N ASN A 311 -1.23 1.52 29.36
CA ASN A 311 -0.66 1.66 28.01
C ASN A 311 -0.61 0.31 27.26
N TYR A 312 -0.58 -0.83 27.95
CA TYR A 312 -0.71 -2.12 27.28
C TYR A 312 -2.09 -2.33 26.65
N VAL A 313 -3.11 -1.62 27.14
CA VAL A 313 -4.50 -1.66 26.63
C VAL A 313 -4.75 -0.55 25.59
N PHE A 314 -4.32 0.68 25.86
CA PHE A 314 -4.58 1.87 25.04
C PHE A 314 -3.44 2.27 24.11
N GLY A 315 -2.26 1.68 24.27
CA GLY A 315 -1.04 2.00 23.51
C GLY A 315 -0.26 3.16 24.11
N GLY A 316 0.69 3.68 23.34
CA GLY A 316 1.56 4.78 23.70
C GLY A 316 2.71 4.87 22.70
N GLY A 317 2.59 5.77 21.73
CA GLY A 317 3.51 5.89 20.60
C GLY A 317 4.59 6.97 20.78
N PHE A 318 5.78 6.72 20.27
CA PHE A 318 6.84 7.73 20.08
C PHE A 318 7.40 7.69 18.65
N PHE A 319 6.48 7.64 17.69
CA PHE A 319 6.79 7.31 16.30
C PHE A 319 7.56 8.41 15.55
N HIS A 320 7.75 9.57 16.17
CA HIS A 320 8.61 10.60 15.61
C HIS A 320 10.10 10.29 15.77
N LYS A 321 10.53 9.50 16.78
CA LYS A 321 11.93 9.09 16.94
C LYS A 321 12.19 7.67 16.48
N ILE A 322 11.42 6.70 16.97
CA ILE A 322 11.66 5.27 16.72
C ILE A 322 10.33 4.64 16.34
N ARG A 323 10.34 3.82 15.28
CA ARG A 323 9.16 3.09 14.81
C ARG A 323 9.60 1.75 14.22
N PRO A 324 8.98 0.63 14.61
CA PRO A 324 9.30 -0.70 14.07
C PRO A 324 8.97 -0.88 12.58
N GLU A 325 8.00 -0.13 12.07
CA GLU A 325 7.50 -0.20 10.70
C GLU A 325 6.77 -1.50 10.34
N LEU A 326 6.10 -2.11 11.31
CA LEU A 326 5.29 -3.33 11.15
C LEU A 326 3.82 -2.95 11.31
N ALA A 327 2.99 -3.02 10.26
CA ALA A 327 1.65 -2.39 10.25
C ALA A 327 0.80 -2.68 11.50
N ILE A 328 0.58 -3.96 11.81
CA ILE A 328 -0.28 -4.39 12.92
C ILE A 328 0.37 -4.04 14.27
N ILE A 329 1.68 -4.27 14.41
CA ILE A 329 2.43 -3.98 15.64
C ILE A 329 2.48 -2.47 15.88
N ASP A 330 2.74 -1.66 14.86
CA ASP A 330 2.67 -0.21 14.93
C ASP A 330 1.26 0.26 15.34
N SER A 331 0.21 -0.38 14.82
CA SER A 331 -1.15 -0.06 15.25
C SER A 331 -1.40 -0.41 16.70
N TYR A 332 -0.83 -1.49 17.20
CA TYR A 332 -0.89 -1.88 18.61
C TYR A 332 -0.11 -0.89 19.48
N LEU A 333 1.14 -0.58 19.12
CA LEU A 333 1.96 0.37 19.86
C LEU A 333 1.31 1.76 19.92
N PHE A 334 0.55 2.15 18.90
CA PHE A 334 -0.06 3.47 18.83
C PHE A 334 -1.46 3.56 19.47
N PHE A 335 -2.32 2.55 19.32
CA PHE A 335 -3.72 2.56 19.76
C PHE A 335 -4.08 1.42 20.72
N GLY A 336 -3.09 0.66 21.19
CA GLY A 336 -3.26 -0.51 22.02
C GLY A 336 -4.05 -1.60 21.33
N VAL A 337 -4.80 -2.39 22.09
CA VAL A 337 -5.57 -3.55 21.58
C VAL A 337 -6.64 -3.10 20.57
N PHE A 338 -7.21 -1.90 20.75
CA PHE A 338 -8.25 -1.38 19.87
C PHE A 338 -7.77 -1.08 18.45
N GLY A 339 -6.52 -0.67 18.28
CA GLY A 339 -5.96 -0.38 16.95
C GLY A 339 -6.07 -1.57 16.00
N PRO A 340 -5.34 -2.67 16.25
CA PRO A 340 -5.41 -3.88 15.44
C PRO A 340 -6.85 -4.37 15.23
N LEU A 341 -7.67 -4.39 16.29
CA LEU A 341 -9.06 -4.84 16.19
C LEU A 341 -9.88 -3.99 15.21
N ILE A 342 -9.77 -2.65 15.29
CA ILE A 342 -10.47 -1.74 14.39
C ILE A 342 -9.98 -1.92 12.96
N TYR A 343 -8.67 -1.99 12.72
CA TYR A 343 -8.17 -2.16 11.35
C TYR A 343 -8.54 -3.52 10.76
N VAL A 344 -8.43 -4.60 11.53
CA VAL A 344 -8.91 -5.93 11.10
C VAL A 344 -10.40 -5.86 10.78
N PHE A 345 -11.22 -5.25 11.64
CA PHE A 345 -12.63 -5.04 11.39
C PHE A 345 -12.88 -4.26 10.09
N LEU A 346 -12.20 -3.12 9.88
CA LEU A 346 -12.36 -2.29 8.69
C LEU A 346 -11.99 -3.07 7.42
N TYR A 347 -10.85 -3.75 7.42
CA TYR A 347 -10.37 -4.54 6.29
C TYR A 347 -11.32 -5.70 5.99
N VAL A 348 -11.64 -6.54 6.98
CA VAL A 348 -12.51 -7.71 6.78
C VAL A 348 -13.93 -7.29 6.39
N LYS A 349 -14.51 -6.29 7.07
CA LYS A 349 -15.93 -5.92 6.90
C LYS A 349 -16.20 -5.07 5.67
N TYR A 350 -15.27 -4.19 5.29
CA TYR A 350 -15.51 -3.18 4.25
C TYR A 350 -14.61 -3.31 3.03
N ILE A 351 -13.38 -3.78 3.18
CA ILE A 351 -12.47 -3.96 2.04
C ILE A 351 -12.62 -5.35 1.44
N PHE A 352 -12.64 -6.41 2.25
CA PHE A 352 -12.59 -7.81 1.80
C PHE A 352 -13.94 -8.56 1.82
N ASN A 353 -15.03 -7.88 2.20
CA ASN A 353 -16.37 -8.47 2.33
C ASN A 353 -17.13 -8.67 0.99
N PHE A 354 -16.44 -8.54 -0.14
CA PHE A 354 -17.03 -8.96 -1.42
C PHE A 354 -17.07 -10.49 -1.48
N LYS A 355 -18.12 -11.09 -2.05
CA LYS A 355 -18.21 -12.55 -2.20
C LYS A 355 -17.04 -13.02 -3.05
N ILE A 356 -16.03 -13.57 -2.40
CA ILE A 356 -14.79 -13.99 -3.03
C ILE A 356 -15.01 -15.34 -3.75
N SER A 357 -15.81 -15.36 -4.81
CA SER A 357 -15.88 -16.55 -5.67
C SER A 357 -14.62 -16.64 -6.52
N ASN A 358 -14.14 -15.51 -7.05
CA ASN A 358 -13.00 -15.47 -7.97
C ASN A 358 -11.67 -15.76 -7.22
N PRO A 359 -10.95 -16.84 -7.57
CA PRO A 359 -9.72 -17.27 -6.89
C PRO A 359 -8.55 -16.27 -7.09
N VAL A 360 -8.53 -15.53 -8.19
CA VAL A 360 -7.55 -14.45 -8.40
C VAL A 360 -7.75 -13.41 -7.32
N VAL A 361 -8.99 -12.96 -7.09
CA VAL A 361 -9.27 -11.93 -6.08
C VAL A 361 -8.97 -12.43 -4.65
N LYS A 362 -9.19 -13.72 -4.33
CA LYS A 362 -8.71 -14.32 -3.06
C LYS A 362 -7.21 -14.14 -2.90
N PHE A 363 -6.45 -14.54 -3.92
CA PHE A 363 -5.01 -14.42 -3.92
C PHE A 363 -4.56 -12.96 -3.74
N LEU A 364 -5.24 -12.01 -4.39
CA LEU A 364 -4.96 -10.58 -4.23
C LEU A 364 -5.12 -10.11 -2.78
N VAL A 365 -6.17 -10.54 -2.10
CA VAL A 365 -6.40 -10.20 -0.70
C VAL A 365 -5.30 -10.79 0.17
N VAL A 366 -4.99 -12.08 -0.01
CA VAL A 366 -3.96 -12.78 0.77
C VAL A 366 -2.59 -12.13 0.58
N ILE A 367 -2.20 -11.82 -0.66
CA ILE A 367 -0.88 -11.23 -0.93
C ILE A 367 -0.77 -9.81 -0.38
N LEU A 368 -1.84 -9.01 -0.45
CA LEU A 368 -1.86 -7.69 0.17
C LEU A 368 -1.72 -7.79 1.69
N ILE A 369 -2.37 -8.77 2.33
CA ILE A 369 -2.22 -9.05 3.76
C ILE A 369 -0.77 -9.45 4.10
N ILE A 370 -0.17 -10.36 3.35
CA ILE A 370 1.22 -10.78 3.59
C ILE A 370 2.19 -9.60 3.41
N LEU A 371 1.98 -8.78 2.38
CA LEU A 371 2.78 -7.59 2.13
C LEU A 371 2.59 -6.50 3.20
N SER A 372 1.43 -6.41 3.88
CA SER A 372 1.27 -5.56 5.09
C SER A 372 2.13 -6.01 6.24
N LEU A 373 2.26 -7.32 6.45
CA LEU A 373 3.06 -7.83 7.56
C LEU A 373 4.53 -7.41 7.40
N SER A 374 4.96 -7.23 6.15
CA SER A 374 6.32 -6.79 5.82
C SER A 374 6.52 -5.28 5.78
N SER A 375 5.45 -4.46 5.84
CA SER A 375 5.60 -2.99 5.89
C SER A 375 4.37 -2.25 6.42
N SER A 376 4.62 -1.18 7.18
CA SER A 376 3.58 -0.38 7.84
C SER A 376 2.67 0.46 6.94
N GLY A 377 2.89 0.45 5.63
CA GLY A 377 2.17 1.30 4.68
C GLY A 377 0.66 1.07 4.65
N ILE A 378 0.17 -0.11 5.04
CA ILE A 378 -1.25 -0.46 4.95
C ILE A 378 -2.13 0.37 5.88
N ILE A 379 -1.65 0.70 7.07
CA ILE A 379 -2.43 1.45 8.07
C ILE A 379 -2.09 2.94 8.03
N PHE A 380 -0.82 3.27 7.89
CA PHE A 380 -0.33 4.64 8.08
C PHE A 380 0.05 5.33 6.75
N SER A 381 -0.59 4.99 5.63
CA SER A 381 -0.38 5.67 4.34
C SER A 381 -1.69 6.01 3.63
N ALA A 382 -1.99 7.31 3.55
CA ALA A 382 -3.13 7.84 2.80
C ALA A 382 -3.12 7.42 1.32
N TYR A 383 -1.94 7.39 0.67
CA TYR A 383 -1.82 6.96 -0.73
C TYR A 383 -2.23 5.50 -0.90
N PHE A 384 -1.76 4.62 0.00
CA PHE A 384 -2.12 3.21 -0.05
C PHE A 384 -3.61 2.99 0.22
N THR A 385 -4.20 3.74 1.16
CA THR A 385 -5.64 3.75 1.43
C THR A 385 -6.44 4.02 0.16
N VAL A 386 -6.06 5.05 -0.62
CA VAL A 386 -6.75 5.38 -1.88
C VAL A 386 -6.66 4.23 -2.88
N LEU A 387 -5.45 3.66 -3.06
CA LEU A 387 -5.25 2.54 -3.98
C LEU A 387 -6.08 1.32 -3.58
N ILE A 388 -5.99 0.87 -2.32
CA ILE A 388 -6.68 -0.36 -1.91
C ILE A 388 -8.21 -0.21 -2.04
N ILE A 389 -8.73 0.96 -1.69
CA ILE A 389 -10.14 1.30 -1.82
C ILE A 389 -10.58 1.26 -3.30
N LEU A 390 -9.87 1.92 -4.21
CA LEU A 390 -10.20 1.92 -5.64
C LEU A 390 -10.13 0.53 -6.27
N PHE A 391 -9.05 -0.21 -6.02
CA PHE A 391 -8.88 -1.55 -6.60
C PHE A 391 -9.88 -2.56 -6.01
N SER A 392 -10.15 -2.54 -4.71
CA SER A 392 -11.16 -3.41 -4.09
C SER A 392 -12.56 -3.17 -4.67
N SER A 393 -12.95 -1.90 -4.87
CA SER A 393 -14.21 -1.61 -5.56
C SER A 393 -14.21 -2.05 -7.01
N PHE A 394 -13.12 -1.84 -7.75
CA PHE A 394 -13.02 -2.31 -9.12
C PHE A 394 -13.26 -3.82 -9.21
N PHE A 395 -12.60 -4.61 -8.38
CA PHE A 395 -12.81 -6.07 -8.33
C PHE A 395 -14.22 -6.43 -7.90
N TYR A 396 -14.81 -5.69 -6.98
CA TYR A 396 -16.20 -5.88 -6.60
C TYR A 396 -17.15 -5.71 -7.78
N PHE A 397 -17.05 -4.60 -8.54
CA PHE A 397 -17.91 -4.38 -9.71
C PHE A 397 -17.72 -5.43 -10.80
N GLU A 398 -16.48 -5.89 -11.02
CA GLU A 398 -16.21 -6.97 -11.99
C GLU A 398 -16.81 -8.30 -11.53
N SER A 399 -16.71 -8.66 -10.24
CA SER A 399 -17.32 -9.90 -9.71
C SER A 399 -18.85 -9.92 -9.82
N ILE A 400 -19.52 -8.76 -9.71
CA ILE A 400 -20.97 -8.65 -9.92
C ILE A 400 -21.34 -8.93 -11.38
N LYS A 401 -20.49 -8.53 -12.33
CA LYS A 401 -20.74 -8.80 -13.75
C LYS A 401 -20.63 -10.28 -14.06
N GLU A 402 -19.59 -10.95 -13.54
CA GLU A 402 -19.41 -12.40 -13.69
C GLU A 402 -20.64 -13.18 -13.19
N THR A 403 -21.09 -12.91 -11.96
CA THR A 403 -22.27 -13.60 -11.38
C THR A 403 -23.59 -13.32 -12.11
N ASN A 404 -23.74 -12.17 -12.77
CA ASN A 404 -24.94 -11.88 -13.57
C ASN A 404 -24.91 -12.57 -14.94
N ILE A 405 -23.71 -12.87 -15.48
CA ILE A 405 -23.55 -13.63 -16.72
C ILE A 405 -23.87 -15.11 -16.45
N GLU A 406 -23.33 -15.68 -15.38
CA GLU A 406 -23.59 -17.08 -14.97
C GLU A 406 -25.06 -17.39 -14.65
N ARG A 407 -25.87 -16.38 -14.35
CA ARG A 407 -27.33 -16.55 -14.11
C ARG A 407 -28.18 -16.41 -15.37
N LYS A 408 -27.60 -15.95 -16.47
CA LYS A 408 -28.27 -15.77 -17.77
C LYS A 408 -27.98 -16.91 -18.75
N ILE A 409 -26.92 -17.66 -18.49
CA ILE A 409 -26.61 -18.95 -19.10
C ILE A 409 -27.33 -20.01 -18.27
#